data_AF-A0A7S2TXD7-F1
#
_entry.id   AF-A0A7S2TXD7-F1
#
_cell.length_a   1.000
_cell.length_b   1.000
_cell.length_c   1.000
_cell.angle_alpha   90.00
_cell.angle_beta   90.00
_cell.angle_gamma   90.00
#
_symmetry.space_group_name_H-M   'P 1'
#
loop_
_entity.id
_entity.type
_entity.pdbx_description
1 polymer ?
#
loop_
_entity_poly.entity_id
_entity_poly.type
_entity_poly.pdbx_seq_one_letter_code
_entity_poly.pdbx_strand_id
1 'polypeptide(L)'
;MKLTAIASLVALQSSFATRTFRSGSSGRATALDYDKHSQTIHLNQTTHRARAGEESCPQGGPYLCTYPGPYVTKAKDFTCYDIPSDFSWMNRMSFSIVPLREDSHCLVMVADSRQRIKSYDDFFALIRLRNGKFEVRDGTKYAYDEKLEYTKGRTYDVEVYISHDRNDYKGDYDVEVFTQLGAFESFSVAKHYNFRNTARLASDSGKICFRSPGKWADCAVANLQVYGLN
;
A
#
# COMPACT_ATOMS: atom_id res chain seq x y z
N MET A 1 27.65 -16.12 -47.57
CA MET A 1 27.55 -15.18 -46.43
C MET A 1 26.33 -15.57 -45.58
N LYS A 2 26.54 -16.18 -44.42
CA LYS A 2 25.51 -16.43 -43.40
C LYS A 2 26.01 -15.78 -42.12
N LEU A 3 25.31 -14.76 -41.64
CA LEU A 3 25.63 -14.07 -40.39
C LEU A 3 24.82 -14.70 -39.25
N THR A 4 25.56 -15.23 -38.28
CA THR A 4 25.11 -15.75 -36.99
C THR A 4 24.84 -14.57 -36.05
N ALA A 5 23.66 -14.50 -35.42
CA ALA A 5 23.39 -13.55 -34.35
C ALA A 5 23.69 -14.21 -33.00
N ILE A 6 24.68 -13.67 -32.28
CA ILE A 6 25.03 -14.03 -30.91
C ILE A 6 24.29 -13.04 -29.99
N ALA A 7 23.47 -13.55 -29.09
CA ALA A 7 22.87 -12.77 -28.01
C ALA A 7 23.88 -12.66 -26.85
N SER A 8 24.24 -11.44 -26.46
CA SER A 8 25.04 -11.17 -25.26
C SER A 8 24.13 -10.62 -24.16
N LEU A 9 24.00 -11.41 -23.09
CA LEU A 9 23.36 -11.05 -21.83
C LEU A 9 24.39 -10.29 -20.97
N VAL A 10 24.11 -9.06 -20.56
CA VAL A 10 24.94 -8.32 -19.59
C VAL A 10 24.29 -8.46 -18.21
N ALA A 11 24.95 -9.18 -17.31
CA ALA A 11 24.61 -9.23 -15.90
C ALA A 11 25.45 -8.20 -15.13
N LEU A 12 24.82 -7.18 -14.54
CA LEU A 12 25.44 -6.31 -13.55
C LEU A 12 25.30 -6.94 -12.16
N GLN A 13 26.40 -7.43 -11.59
CA GLN A 13 26.51 -7.72 -10.16
C GLN A 13 26.81 -6.42 -9.41
N SER A 14 25.99 -6.09 -8.40
CA SER A 14 26.37 -5.13 -7.37
C SER A 14 26.58 -5.87 -6.06
N SER A 15 27.79 -5.74 -5.53
CA SER A 15 28.22 -6.26 -4.23
C SER A 15 27.76 -5.32 -3.11
N PHE A 16 27.27 -5.88 -2.01
CA PHE A 16 27.10 -5.12 -0.77
C PHE A 16 27.77 -5.82 0.41
N ALA A 17 28.50 -5.02 1.17
CA ALA A 17 29.29 -5.39 2.32
C ALA A 17 28.39 -5.70 3.53
N THR A 18 28.57 -6.89 4.12
CA THR A 18 27.95 -7.28 5.38
C THR A 18 28.69 -6.58 6.54
N ARG A 19 28.09 -5.54 7.14
CA ARG A 19 28.51 -5.06 8.46
C ARG A 19 27.73 -5.81 9.54
N THR A 20 28.40 -6.70 10.26
CA THR A 20 27.90 -7.35 11.47
C THR A 20 27.99 -6.39 12.65
N PHE A 21 26.86 -6.07 13.28
CA PHE A 21 26.82 -5.35 14.57
C PHE A 21 26.66 -6.36 15.71
N ARG A 22 27.57 -6.30 16.70
CA ARG A 22 27.56 -7.13 17.92
C ARG A 22 26.40 -6.74 18.84
N SER A 23 25.67 -7.75 19.31
CA SER A 23 24.55 -7.64 20.25
C SER A 23 25.01 -7.35 21.68
N GLY A 24 24.30 -6.46 22.37
CA GLY A 24 24.32 -6.31 23.82
C GLY A 24 22.93 -6.48 24.40
N SER A 25 22.77 -7.51 25.24
CA SER A 25 21.67 -7.80 26.17
C SER A 25 20.32 -8.31 25.62
N SER A 26 19.78 -9.24 26.39
CA SER A 26 18.82 -10.29 26.08
C SER A 26 17.38 -9.81 25.83
N GLY A 27 16.87 -10.11 24.65
CA GLY A 27 15.44 -10.15 24.34
C GLY A 27 15.27 -10.87 23.01
N ARG A 28 14.60 -12.03 23.03
CA ARG A 28 14.32 -12.85 21.84
C ARG A 28 13.70 -11.97 20.74
N ALA A 29 14.45 -11.72 19.67
CA ALA A 29 13.99 -11.02 18.48
C ALA A 29 13.62 -12.07 17.41
N THR A 30 12.39 -12.00 16.89
CA THR A 30 12.00 -12.66 15.65
C THR A 30 12.28 -11.72 14.49
N ALA A 31 13.12 -12.16 13.55
CA ALA A 31 13.40 -11.46 12.31
C ALA A 31 12.32 -11.79 11.27
N LEU A 32 11.85 -10.77 10.55
CA LEU A 32 11.15 -10.95 9.29
C LEU A 32 12.22 -11.07 8.21
N ASP A 33 12.30 -12.22 7.56
CA ASP A 33 13.21 -12.43 6.44
C ASP A 33 12.49 -12.01 5.16
N TYR A 34 12.84 -10.83 4.64
CA TYR A 34 12.39 -10.36 3.34
C TYR A 34 13.45 -10.76 2.31
N ASP A 35 13.25 -11.93 1.70
CA ASP A 35 14.09 -12.36 0.60
C ASP A 35 13.66 -11.63 -0.67
N LYS A 36 14.51 -10.72 -1.18
CA LYS A 36 14.27 -10.02 -2.47
C LYS A 36 14.18 -10.98 -3.67
N HIS A 37 14.55 -12.25 -3.52
CA HIS A 37 14.43 -13.27 -4.55
C HIS A 37 13.21 -14.20 -4.37
N SER A 38 12.54 -14.15 -3.22
CA SER A 38 11.30 -14.86 -2.96
C SER A 38 10.19 -13.86 -2.66
N GLN A 39 9.24 -13.71 -3.58
CA GLN A 39 8.07 -12.82 -3.48
C GLN A 39 7.05 -13.25 -2.40
N THR A 40 7.51 -13.95 -1.37
CA THR A 40 6.69 -14.52 -0.31
C THR A 40 7.05 -13.86 1.02
N ILE A 41 6.09 -13.15 1.62
CA ILE A 41 6.23 -12.71 3.02
C ILE A 41 5.91 -13.92 3.91
N HIS A 42 6.93 -14.57 4.47
CA HIS A 42 6.74 -15.62 5.46
C HIS A 42 6.35 -15.02 6.81
N LEU A 43 5.05 -14.99 7.10
CA LEU A 43 4.51 -14.58 8.39
C LEU A 43 4.55 -15.77 9.36
N ASN A 44 5.56 -15.82 10.24
CA ASN A 44 5.55 -16.74 11.37
C ASN A 44 4.55 -16.23 12.42
N GLN A 45 3.46 -16.96 12.63
CA GLN A 45 2.38 -16.57 13.54
C GLN A 45 2.85 -16.58 15.00
N THR A 46 3.39 -15.47 15.48
CA THR A 46 3.46 -15.17 16.91
C THR A 46 3.15 -13.69 17.14
N THR A 47 2.16 -13.45 17.99
CA THR A 47 1.66 -12.15 18.40
C THR A 47 2.77 -11.27 18.98
N HIS A 48 3.26 -10.31 18.22
CA HIS A 48 4.13 -9.25 18.71
C HIS A 48 3.74 -7.88 18.15
N ARG A 49 3.85 -6.85 19.00
CA ARG A 49 3.74 -5.44 18.60
C ARG A 49 4.81 -5.16 17.55
N ALA A 50 4.41 -4.86 16.32
CA ALA A 50 5.32 -4.32 15.31
C ALA A 50 5.86 -2.98 15.82
N ARG A 51 7.20 -2.90 15.97
CA ARG A 51 7.91 -1.65 16.19
C ARG A 51 8.11 -1.03 14.80
N ALA A 52 7.75 0.23 14.63
CA ALA A 52 7.92 0.97 13.38
C ALA A 52 9.38 0.83 12.91
N GLY A 53 9.58 0.31 11.69
CA GLY A 53 10.85 0.48 10.99
C GLY A 53 11.02 1.97 10.68
N GLU A 54 12.25 2.47 10.73
CA GLU A 54 12.56 3.88 10.50
C GLU A 54 11.96 4.36 9.17
N GLU A 55 11.10 5.38 9.25
CA GLU A 55 10.58 6.11 8.10
C GLU A 55 11.77 6.75 7.38
N SER A 56 12.04 6.34 6.13
CA SER A 56 13.08 6.97 5.33
C SER A 56 12.43 7.90 4.32
N CYS A 57 12.28 9.15 4.73
CA CYS A 57 11.99 10.28 3.84
C CYS A 57 13.33 10.99 3.60
N PRO A 58 14.00 10.82 2.45
CA PRO A 58 15.24 11.54 2.17
C PRO A 58 14.95 13.05 2.16
N GLN A 59 15.53 13.77 3.12
CA GLN A 59 15.52 15.23 3.16
C GLN A 59 16.29 15.75 1.93
N GLY A 60 15.60 16.38 0.98
CA GLY A 60 16.23 17.06 -0.15
C GLY A 60 16.49 16.25 -1.42
N GLY A 61 15.84 15.08 -1.60
CA GLY A 61 15.88 14.30 -2.85
C GLY A 61 14.49 14.17 -3.50
N PRO A 62 14.40 13.96 -4.82
CA PRO A 62 13.13 13.88 -5.53
C PRO A 62 12.30 12.63 -5.12
N TYR A 63 11.17 12.90 -4.46
CA TYR A 63 9.85 12.27 -4.67
C TYR A 63 9.60 10.81 -4.26
N LEU A 64 10.18 10.32 -3.16
CA LEU A 64 9.80 9.01 -2.63
C LEU A 64 9.86 8.96 -1.10
N CYS A 65 8.70 8.79 -0.47
CA CYS A 65 8.61 8.35 0.94
C CYS A 65 8.43 6.85 0.98
N THR A 66 9.30 6.12 1.68
CA THR A 66 9.12 4.69 1.90
C THR A 66 8.79 4.40 3.36
N TYR A 67 7.69 3.67 3.55
CA TYR A 67 7.24 3.20 4.85
C TYR A 67 7.42 1.68 4.92
N PRO A 68 8.49 1.18 5.58
CA PRO A 68 8.75 -0.24 5.66
C PRO A 68 7.70 -0.93 6.56
N GLY A 69 6.76 -1.63 5.91
CA GLY A 69 5.86 -2.60 6.56
C GLY A 69 6.59 -3.91 6.92
N PRO A 70 5.88 -4.92 7.49
CA PRO A 70 4.46 -5.15 7.32
C PRO A 70 3.57 -4.48 8.37
N TYR A 71 2.51 -3.83 7.90
CA TYR A 71 1.39 -3.32 8.66
C TYR A 71 0.31 -4.40 8.72
N VAL A 72 0.22 -5.08 9.86
CA VAL A 72 -0.86 -6.02 10.14
C VAL A 72 -2.05 -5.22 10.67
N THR A 73 -3.14 -5.19 9.91
CA THR A 73 -4.34 -4.44 10.28
C THR A 73 -4.97 -5.03 11.53
N LYS A 74 -5.28 -4.20 12.54
CA LYS A 74 -5.96 -4.64 13.78
C LYS A 74 -7.42 -4.23 13.78
N ALA A 75 -8.19 -4.97 14.58
CA ALA A 75 -9.64 -4.97 14.65
C ALA A 75 -10.31 -3.61 14.96
N LYS A 76 -9.69 -2.79 15.80
CA LYS A 76 -10.43 -1.75 16.54
C LYS A 76 -10.13 -0.31 16.13
N ASP A 77 -8.89 -0.02 15.75
CA ASP A 77 -8.44 1.34 15.49
C ASP A 77 -7.91 1.49 14.07
N PHE A 78 -8.00 2.71 13.53
CA PHE A 78 -7.34 3.06 12.29
C PHE A 78 -5.83 3.16 12.56
N THR A 79 -5.03 2.36 11.86
CA THR A 79 -3.58 2.57 11.84
C THR A 79 -3.28 3.57 10.74
N CYS A 80 -2.99 4.81 11.10
CA CYS A 80 -2.77 5.91 10.17
C CYS A 80 -1.30 6.34 10.13
N TYR A 81 -0.85 6.72 8.94
CA TYR A 81 0.44 7.34 8.69
C TYR A 81 0.21 8.71 8.07
N ASP A 82 0.87 9.70 8.65
CA ASP A 82 0.90 11.03 8.07
C ASP A 82 1.86 11.03 6.88
N ILE A 83 1.38 11.52 5.74
CA ILE A 83 2.19 11.79 4.57
C ILE A 83 2.76 13.19 4.76
N PRO A 84 4.09 13.39 4.65
CA PRO A 84 4.70 14.70 4.85
C PRO A 84 4.06 15.75 3.95
N SER A 85 3.99 17.00 4.40
CA SER A 85 3.30 18.09 3.68
C SER A 85 3.84 18.35 2.27
N ASP A 86 5.13 18.09 2.05
CA ASP A 86 5.78 18.22 0.74
C ASP A 86 5.26 17.19 -0.26
N PHE A 87 4.51 16.21 0.25
CA PHE A 87 4.02 15.02 -0.40
C PHE A 87 2.51 14.86 -0.27
N SER A 88 1.80 15.72 0.48
CA SER A 88 0.34 15.61 0.59
C SER A 88 -0.37 16.00 -0.70
N TRP A 89 0.25 16.82 -1.54
CA TRP A 89 -0.25 17.18 -2.87
C TRP A 89 0.05 16.14 -3.96
N MET A 90 0.54 14.96 -3.56
CA MET A 90 0.91 13.87 -4.44
C MET A 90 -0.32 13.17 -5.03
N ASN A 91 -0.18 12.78 -6.29
CA ASN A 91 -1.23 12.14 -7.05
C ASN A 91 -1.01 10.64 -7.23
N ARG A 92 0.03 10.04 -6.61
CA ARG A 92 0.28 8.60 -6.70
C ARG A 92 0.78 7.98 -5.40
N MET A 93 0.14 6.90 -5.00
CA MET A 93 0.58 5.99 -3.94
C MET A 93 0.75 4.59 -4.51
N SER A 94 1.73 3.83 -4.03
CA SER A 94 1.83 2.40 -4.28
C SER A 94 2.08 1.63 -2.99
N PHE A 95 1.57 0.40 -2.91
CA PHE A 95 1.80 -0.50 -1.77
C PHE A 95 1.50 -1.95 -2.17
N SER A 96 2.09 -2.89 -1.45
CA SER A 96 1.77 -4.31 -1.57
C SER A 96 0.75 -4.72 -0.51
N ILE A 97 -0.27 -5.50 -0.86
CA ILE A 97 -1.26 -6.05 0.06
C ILE A 97 -1.36 -7.57 -0.06
N VAL A 98 -1.44 -8.26 1.08
CA VAL A 98 -1.61 -9.71 1.20
C VAL A 98 -2.87 -10.02 2.00
N PRO A 99 -3.94 -10.59 1.39
CA PRO A 99 -5.09 -11.09 2.14
C PRO A 99 -4.69 -12.31 2.96
N LEU A 100 -4.99 -12.32 4.26
CA LEU A 100 -4.61 -13.41 5.17
C LEU A 100 -5.70 -14.48 5.30
N ARG A 101 -6.88 -14.24 4.73
CA ARG A 101 -8.06 -15.11 4.75
C ARG A 101 -8.83 -15.05 3.43
N GLU A 102 -9.62 -16.07 3.13
CA GLU A 102 -10.51 -16.05 1.96
C GLU A 102 -11.61 -14.97 2.09
N ASP A 103 -12.12 -14.79 3.31
CA ASP A 103 -13.14 -13.79 3.66
C ASP A 103 -12.54 -12.50 4.25
N SER A 104 -11.27 -12.20 3.94
CA SER A 104 -10.59 -11.00 4.44
C SER A 104 -11.45 -9.75 4.30
N HIS A 105 -11.55 -8.94 5.35
CA HIS A 105 -12.17 -7.63 5.31
C HIS A 105 -11.13 -6.56 5.63
N CYS A 106 -10.54 -5.97 4.60
CA CYS A 106 -9.45 -5.02 4.75
C CYS A 106 -9.79 -3.70 4.08
N LEU A 107 -9.37 -2.61 4.69
CA LEU A 107 -9.58 -1.26 4.19
C LEU A 107 -8.25 -0.53 4.14
N VAL A 108 -7.93 0.00 2.96
CA VAL A 108 -6.92 1.02 2.75
C VAL A 108 -7.65 2.32 2.44
N MET A 109 -7.36 3.38 3.17
CA MET A 109 -8.18 4.58 3.16
C MET A 109 -7.29 5.82 3.17
N VAL A 110 -7.70 6.84 2.41
CA VAL A 110 -6.95 8.09 2.29
C VAL A 110 -7.79 9.24 2.84
N ALA A 111 -7.13 10.14 3.56
CA ALA A 111 -7.72 11.34 4.14
C ALA A 111 -6.80 12.55 4.03
N ASP A 112 -7.39 13.73 4.21
CA ASP A 112 -6.69 15.01 4.20
C ASP A 112 -5.74 15.14 5.41
N SER A 113 -4.61 15.84 5.22
CA SER A 113 -3.60 16.11 6.25
C SER A 113 -4.17 16.78 7.50
N ARG A 114 -5.23 17.57 7.36
CA ARG A 114 -5.88 18.29 8.46
C ARG A 114 -7.06 17.52 9.05
N GLN A 115 -7.47 16.41 8.44
CA GLN A 115 -8.59 15.64 8.91
C GLN A 115 -8.23 14.87 10.18
N ARG A 116 -9.00 15.10 11.25
CA ARG A 116 -8.92 14.29 12.46
C ARG A 116 -9.75 13.03 12.29
N ILE A 117 -9.08 11.89 12.14
CA ILE A 117 -9.72 10.58 11.93
C ILE A 117 -10.47 10.12 13.19
N LYS A 118 -11.79 9.97 13.08
CA LYS A 118 -12.67 9.46 14.13
C LYS A 118 -13.59 8.34 13.64
N SER A 119 -13.86 8.31 12.34
CA SER A 119 -14.87 7.45 11.72
C SER A 119 -14.51 7.17 10.27
N TYR A 120 -15.28 6.27 9.64
CA TYR A 120 -15.13 6.03 8.22
C TYR A 120 -15.42 7.26 7.37
N ASP A 121 -16.27 8.17 7.82
CA ASP A 121 -16.71 9.30 7.02
C ASP A 121 -15.62 10.35 6.83
N ASP A 122 -14.52 10.24 7.59
CA ASP A 122 -13.36 11.13 7.50
C ASP A 122 -12.45 10.81 6.29
N PHE A 123 -12.67 9.71 5.59
CA PHE A 123 -11.85 9.30 4.43
C PHE A 123 -12.55 9.64 3.12
N PHE A 124 -11.82 10.20 2.16
CA PHE A 124 -12.37 10.55 0.85
C PHE A 124 -12.19 9.45 -0.20
N ALA A 125 -11.15 8.60 -0.09
CA ALA A 125 -10.89 7.47 -0.98
C ALA A 125 -10.69 6.18 -0.19
N LEU A 126 -11.31 5.08 -0.64
CA LEU A 126 -11.29 3.81 0.08
C LEU A 126 -11.19 2.63 -0.87
N ILE A 127 -10.22 1.76 -0.62
CA ILE A 127 -10.04 0.46 -1.26
C ILE A 127 -10.39 -0.60 -0.22
N ARG A 128 -11.19 -1.58 -0.61
CA ARG A 128 -11.68 -2.66 0.23
C ARG A 128 -11.37 -4.01 -0.39
N LEU A 129 -10.82 -4.91 0.43
CA LEU A 129 -10.87 -6.33 0.16
C LEU A 129 -12.02 -6.90 0.96
N ARG A 130 -12.96 -7.58 0.30
CA ARG A 130 -14.07 -8.27 0.96
C ARG A 130 -14.60 -9.42 0.11
N ASN A 131 -14.88 -10.55 0.76
CA ASN A 131 -15.53 -11.71 0.12
C ASN A 131 -14.84 -12.17 -1.18
N GLY A 132 -13.51 -12.22 -1.16
CA GLY A 132 -12.69 -12.67 -2.30
C GLY A 132 -12.51 -11.64 -3.40
N LYS A 133 -12.86 -10.36 -3.20
CA LYS A 133 -12.80 -9.33 -4.25
C LYS A 133 -12.15 -8.04 -3.79
N PHE A 134 -11.55 -7.33 -4.75
CA PHE A 134 -11.24 -5.91 -4.63
C PHE A 134 -12.47 -5.08 -4.97
N GLU A 135 -12.76 -4.07 -4.15
CA GLU A 135 -13.82 -3.10 -4.35
C GLU A 135 -13.31 -1.73 -3.95
N VAL A 136 -13.73 -0.69 -4.66
CA VAL A 136 -13.34 0.70 -4.42
C VAL A 136 -14.57 1.53 -4.17
N ARG A 137 -14.46 2.60 -3.39
CA ARG A 137 -15.60 3.46 -3.07
C ARG A 137 -15.79 4.56 -4.13
N ASP A 138 -16.86 4.50 -4.90
CA ASP A 138 -17.31 5.58 -5.77
C ASP A 138 -18.38 6.40 -5.03
N GLY A 139 -18.00 7.57 -4.49
CA GLY A 139 -18.87 8.41 -3.69
C GLY A 139 -19.47 7.67 -2.48
N THR A 140 -20.73 7.24 -2.59
CA THR A 140 -21.48 6.61 -1.48
C THR A 140 -21.63 5.10 -1.59
N LYS A 141 -21.07 4.47 -2.63
CA LYS A 141 -21.19 3.02 -2.86
C LYS A 141 -19.82 2.38 -3.10
N TYR A 142 -19.73 1.08 -2.83
CA TYR A 142 -18.59 0.31 -3.30
C TYR A 142 -18.92 -0.24 -4.69
N ALA A 143 -17.94 -0.18 -5.59
CA ALA A 143 -18.04 -0.63 -6.96
C ALA A 143 -16.65 -1.10 -7.45
N TYR A 144 -16.61 -1.62 -8.67
CA TYR A 144 -15.39 -1.91 -9.41
C TYR A 144 -15.72 -1.82 -10.90
N ASP A 145 -14.78 -1.35 -11.71
CA ASP A 145 -14.90 -1.35 -13.17
C ASP A 145 -14.51 -2.72 -13.72
N GLU A 146 -13.39 -3.26 -13.22
CA GLU A 146 -12.95 -4.61 -13.48
C GLU A 146 -13.03 -5.47 -12.22
N LYS A 147 -13.69 -6.63 -12.33
CA LYS A 147 -13.81 -7.56 -11.22
C LYS A 147 -12.49 -8.31 -11.03
N LEU A 148 -11.72 -7.93 -10.02
CA LEU A 148 -10.55 -8.67 -9.58
C LEU A 148 -10.87 -9.52 -8.33
N GLU A 149 -10.74 -10.83 -8.46
CA GLU A 149 -10.80 -11.75 -7.33
C GLU A 149 -9.42 -11.89 -6.66
N TYR A 150 -9.40 -11.92 -5.33
CA TYR A 150 -8.18 -12.16 -4.57
C TYR A 150 -8.11 -13.60 -4.06
N THR A 151 -6.89 -14.10 -3.88
CA THR A 151 -6.60 -15.38 -3.23
C THR A 151 -5.86 -15.13 -1.93
N LYS A 152 -6.22 -15.84 -0.86
CA LYS A 152 -5.49 -15.80 0.40
C LYS A 152 -3.99 -16.08 0.18
N GLY A 153 -3.15 -15.30 0.86
CA GLY A 153 -1.70 -15.47 0.90
C GLY A 153 -0.98 -14.96 -0.34
N ARG A 154 -1.69 -14.50 -1.37
CA ARG A 154 -1.09 -13.89 -2.56
C ARG A 154 -0.85 -12.40 -2.33
N THR A 155 0.28 -11.92 -2.84
CA THR A 155 0.61 -10.49 -2.86
C THR A 155 0.02 -9.82 -4.08
N TYR A 156 -0.56 -8.65 -3.87
CA TYR A 156 -1.06 -7.75 -4.90
C TYR A 156 -0.38 -6.41 -4.74
N ASP A 157 0.22 -5.90 -5.81
CA ASP A 157 0.78 -4.55 -5.81
C ASP A 157 -0.30 -3.60 -6.29
N VAL A 158 -0.59 -2.56 -5.52
CA VAL A 158 -1.68 -1.62 -5.77
C VAL A 158 -1.08 -0.26 -6.03
N GLU A 159 -1.57 0.40 -7.07
CA GLU A 159 -1.30 1.80 -7.35
C GLU A 159 -2.59 2.60 -7.29
N VAL A 160 -2.53 3.74 -6.63
CA VAL A 160 -3.65 4.66 -6.44
C VAL A 160 -3.26 6.00 -7.01
N TYR A 161 -4.01 6.47 -7.98
CA TYR A 161 -3.82 7.78 -8.58
C TYR A 161 -4.91 8.71 -8.08
N ILE A 162 -4.55 9.86 -7.51
CA ILE A 162 -5.51 10.75 -6.85
C ILE A 162 -5.47 12.12 -7.52
N SER A 163 -6.63 12.64 -7.90
CA SER A 163 -6.79 13.97 -8.48
C SER A 163 -7.65 14.83 -7.57
N HIS A 164 -7.13 15.98 -7.16
CA HIS A 164 -7.82 16.92 -6.27
C HIS A 164 -8.34 18.13 -7.04
N ASP A 165 -9.62 18.45 -6.87
CA ASP A 165 -10.17 19.77 -7.13
C ASP A 165 -10.08 20.61 -5.84
N ARG A 166 -9.04 21.45 -5.79
CA ARG A 166 -8.71 22.26 -4.61
C ARG A 166 -9.75 23.32 -4.28
N ASN A 167 -10.56 23.74 -5.24
CA ASN A 167 -11.53 24.81 -5.02
C ASN A 167 -12.77 24.29 -4.28
N ASP A 168 -13.10 23.01 -4.48
CA ASP A 168 -14.37 22.44 -4.04
C ASP A 168 -14.24 21.29 -3.02
N TYR A 169 -13.01 20.94 -2.61
CA TYR A 169 -12.74 19.73 -1.79
C TYR A 169 -13.33 18.45 -2.42
N LYS A 170 -13.32 18.41 -3.76
CA LYS A 170 -13.76 17.28 -4.57
C LYS A 170 -12.55 16.68 -5.27
N GLY A 171 -12.80 15.60 -5.98
CA GLY A 171 -11.77 14.93 -6.74
C GLY A 171 -12.21 13.55 -7.15
N ASP A 172 -11.32 12.90 -7.85
CA ASP A 172 -11.47 11.52 -8.27
C ASP A 172 -10.17 10.74 -8.02
N TYR A 173 -10.27 9.43 -8.15
CA TYR A 173 -9.12 8.56 -8.06
C TYR A 173 -9.29 7.30 -8.89
N ASP A 174 -8.14 6.81 -9.36
CA ASP A 174 -8.00 5.55 -10.06
C ASP A 174 -7.30 4.54 -9.16
N VAL A 175 -7.62 3.27 -9.35
CA VAL A 175 -6.97 2.16 -8.65
C VAL A 175 -6.59 1.09 -9.66
N GLU A 176 -5.30 0.87 -9.78
CA GLU A 176 -4.73 -0.22 -10.56
C GLU A 176 -4.14 -1.26 -9.63
N VAL A 177 -4.38 -2.53 -9.95
CA VAL A 177 -3.86 -3.67 -9.19
C VAL A 177 -3.06 -4.56 -10.11
N PHE A 178 -1.81 -4.81 -9.72
CA PHE A 178 -0.88 -5.66 -10.42
C PHE A 178 -0.74 -7.00 -9.68
N THR A 179 -0.76 -8.08 -10.45
CA THR A 179 -0.59 -9.43 -9.94
C THR A 179 0.43 -10.17 -10.79
N GLN A 180 1.16 -11.07 -10.15
CA GLN A 180 2.11 -11.96 -10.81
C GLN A 180 1.50 -13.35 -10.93
N LEU A 181 0.53 -13.48 -11.84
CA LEU A 181 -0.17 -14.73 -12.14
C LEU A 181 0.55 -15.49 -13.27
N GLY A 182 1.80 -15.89 -13.02
CA GLY A 182 2.66 -16.51 -14.05
C GLY A 182 3.18 -15.51 -15.09
N ALA A 183 2.38 -14.52 -15.47
CA ALA A 183 2.77 -13.29 -16.18
C ALA A 183 2.36 -12.05 -15.35
N PHE A 184 2.95 -10.90 -15.68
CA PHE A 184 2.56 -9.62 -15.08
C PHE A 184 1.24 -9.15 -15.70
N GLU A 185 0.19 -9.12 -14.89
CA GLU A 185 -1.14 -8.65 -15.28
C GLU A 185 -1.51 -7.40 -14.47
N SER A 186 -2.18 -6.45 -15.12
CA SER A 186 -2.69 -5.22 -14.53
C SER A 186 -4.20 -5.16 -14.66
N PHE A 187 -4.90 -4.86 -13.57
CA PHE A 187 -6.35 -4.75 -13.51
C PHE A 187 -6.72 -3.32 -13.11
N SER A 188 -7.56 -2.66 -13.89
CA SER A 188 -8.06 -1.32 -13.54
C SER A 188 -9.34 -1.45 -12.74
N VAL A 189 -9.21 -1.53 -11.42
CA VAL A 189 -10.33 -1.77 -10.50
C VAL A 189 -11.24 -0.55 -10.40
N ALA A 190 -10.70 0.66 -10.59
CA ALA A 190 -11.47 1.89 -10.64
C ALA A 190 -10.81 2.93 -11.57
N LYS A 191 -11.63 3.62 -12.36
CA LYS A 191 -11.25 4.81 -13.14
C LYS A 191 -12.22 5.96 -12.86
N HIS A 192 -11.68 7.13 -12.51
CA HIS A 192 -12.41 8.35 -12.17
C HIS A 192 -13.46 8.16 -11.08
N TYR A 193 -13.15 7.36 -10.05
CA TYR A 193 -14.08 7.16 -8.94
C TYR A 193 -14.16 8.39 -8.09
N ASN A 194 -15.38 8.85 -7.80
CA ASN A 194 -15.57 10.10 -7.09
C ASN A 194 -15.16 9.95 -5.63
N PHE A 195 -14.57 11.00 -5.08
CA PHE A 195 -14.39 11.12 -3.64
C PHE A 195 -15.72 10.98 -2.89
N ARG A 196 -15.63 10.46 -1.68
CA ARG A 196 -16.77 10.40 -0.77
C ARG A 196 -17.23 11.80 -0.41
N ASN A 197 -18.49 12.10 -0.69
CA ASN A 197 -19.13 13.36 -0.29
C ASN A 197 -19.30 13.52 1.24
N THR A 198 -19.08 12.46 2.02
CA THR A 198 -19.12 12.51 3.49
C THR A 198 -17.80 13.03 4.09
N ALA A 199 -16.69 12.93 3.34
CA ALA A 199 -15.42 13.49 3.77
C ALA A 199 -15.51 15.01 3.71
N ARG A 200 -15.26 15.65 4.86
CA ARG A 200 -15.38 17.12 4.98
C ARG A 200 -14.20 17.86 4.37
N LEU A 201 -13.05 17.19 4.26
CA LEU A 201 -11.81 17.71 3.71
C LEU A 201 -11.24 16.67 2.74
N ALA A 202 -10.81 17.14 1.57
CA ALA A 202 -10.11 16.37 0.55
C ALA A 202 -9.25 17.29 -0.32
N SER A 203 -8.63 18.30 0.28
CA SER A 203 -7.76 19.24 -0.44
C SER A 203 -6.40 18.64 -0.79
N ASP A 204 -5.98 17.62 -0.04
CA ASP A 204 -4.76 16.88 -0.23
C ASP A 204 -4.92 15.40 0.17
N SER A 205 -3.89 14.60 -0.09
CA SER A 205 -3.74 13.20 0.31
C SER A 205 -2.76 13.06 1.47
N GLY A 206 -3.01 13.76 2.57
CA GLY A 206 -2.07 13.85 3.69
C GLY A 206 -2.04 12.69 4.68
N LYS A 207 -2.94 11.71 4.58
CA LYS A 207 -2.95 10.53 5.45
C LYS A 207 -3.35 9.28 4.69
N ILE A 208 -2.68 8.18 4.99
CA ILE A 208 -3.11 6.85 4.61
C ILE A 208 -3.33 5.99 5.85
N CYS A 209 -4.46 5.29 5.88
CA CYS A 209 -4.88 4.51 7.03
C CYS A 209 -5.30 3.10 6.62
N PHE A 210 -5.02 2.16 7.51
CA PHE A 210 -5.32 0.75 7.35
C PHE A 210 -6.24 0.27 8.46
N ARG A 211 -7.21 -0.58 8.11
CA ARG A 211 -8.11 -1.20 9.10
C ARG A 211 -8.61 -2.57 8.65
N SER A 212 -8.74 -3.48 9.62
CA SER A 212 -9.52 -4.71 9.49
C SER A 212 -10.70 -4.63 10.45
N PRO A 213 -11.95 -4.53 9.98
CA PRO A 213 -13.10 -4.40 10.87
C PRO A 213 -13.43 -5.69 11.65
N GLY A 214 -12.87 -6.84 11.23
CA GLY A 214 -13.04 -8.12 11.88
C GLY A 214 -12.30 -8.24 13.21
N LYS A 215 -12.54 -9.34 13.95
CA LYS A 215 -11.83 -9.64 15.21
C LYS A 215 -10.35 -9.98 15.02
N TRP A 216 -9.96 -10.29 13.78
CA TRP A 216 -8.64 -10.78 13.42
C TRP A 216 -7.97 -9.83 12.44
N ALA A 217 -6.66 -10.00 12.28
CA ALA A 217 -5.98 -9.36 11.17
C ALA A 217 -6.39 -10.03 9.87
N ASP A 218 -6.94 -9.23 8.94
CA ASP A 218 -7.42 -9.76 7.67
C ASP A 218 -6.41 -9.53 6.55
N CYS A 219 -5.51 -8.54 6.66
CA CYS A 219 -4.46 -8.28 5.66
C CYS A 219 -3.13 -7.86 6.29
N ALA A 220 -2.07 -8.06 5.51
CA ALA A 220 -0.80 -7.39 5.69
C ALA A 220 -0.59 -6.39 4.55
N VAL A 221 -0.16 -5.17 4.87
CA VAL A 221 0.25 -4.15 3.89
C VAL A 221 1.73 -3.83 4.05
N ALA A 222 2.47 -3.69 2.96
CA ALA A 222 3.89 -3.38 2.99
C ALA A 222 4.29 -2.48 1.81
N ASN A 223 5.55 -2.07 1.79
CA ASN A 223 6.16 -1.34 0.68
C ASN A 223 5.38 -0.08 0.26
N LEU A 224 4.80 0.62 1.23
CA LEU A 224 4.08 1.86 0.93
C LEU A 224 5.07 2.90 0.44
N GLN A 225 4.77 3.43 -0.74
CA GLN A 225 5.50 4.46 -1.44
C GLN A 225 4.54 5.57 -1.87
N VAL A 226 4.97 6.81 -1.76
CA VAL A 226 4.18 7.99 -2.18
C VAL A 226 5.06 8.81 -3.12
N TYR A 227 4.50 9.24 -4.28
CA TYR A 227 5.25 9.90 -5.37
C TYR A 227 4.73 11.31 -5.72
N GLY A 228 5.67 12.24 -5.84
CA GLY A 228 5.51 13.64 -6.22
C GLY A 228 5.31 13.79 -7.71
N LEU A 229 4.45 14.72 -8.12
CA LEU A 229 4.52 15.23 -9.48
C LEU A 229 5.63 16.28 -9.57
N ASN A 230 6.33 16.28 -10.71
CA ASN A 230 7.19 17.39 -11.15
C ASN A 230 6.36 18.60 -11.55
#